data_AF-A0A366ZR01-F1
#
_entry.id   AF-A0A366ZR01-F1
#
_cell.length_a   1.000
_cell.length_b   1.000
_cell.length_c   1.000
_cell.angle_alpha   90.00
_cell.angle_beta   90.00
_cell.angle_gamma   90.00
#
_symmetry.space_group_name_H-M   'P 1'
#
loop_
_entity.id
_entity.type
_entity.pdbx_description
1 polymer ?
#
loop_
_entity_poly.entity_id
_entity_poly.type
_entity_poly.pdbx_seq_one_letter_code
_entity_poly.pdbx_strand_id
1 'polypeptide(L)'
;MSARARTRSAAAAPTASPPVRLFGSRGRAAVAPHAVDGHAPAPSLSTRQGDRLRTGRVLLGWAPNSPPSSGTGGVFSVRRLEVPDHLRTTVVIDYQNVHLVGHSVFDRHLPKHETLVDPALYAGQVVSERNRRQREGYAHAVLAKILVYRGEPSAEHDPMDYARSQSQKSHWERDARVHVTLRPLKYEYQRDAQGRPATLHDGSRIVTGKREKGVDVLCALAAVREARSPETDLVILASSDSDLAPAIDEVLKLRMAKMETTSWYDPVTRVDRALRGGATRVWNTRLTKVHFEAARDRTAY
;
A
#
# COMPACT_ATOMS: atom_id res chain seq x y z
N MET A 1 75.29 23.02 12.93
CA MET A 1 74.36 23.88 13.69
C MET A 1 72.97 23.26 13.56
N SER A 2 72.51 22.43 14.51
CA SER A 2 71.70 22.79 15.70
C SER A 2 70.38 23.49 15.30
N ALA A 3 69.16 23.15 15.75
CA ALA A 3 68.67 22.21 16.75
C ALA A 3 67.15 21.96 16.55
N ARG A 4 66.63 20.99 17.32
CA ARG A 4 65.23 20.51 17.47
C ARG A 4 64.27 21.51 18.14
N ALA A 5 62.96 21.33 17.91
CA ALA A 5 61.83 21.29 18.88
C ALA A 5 60.51 21.08 18.08
N ARG A 6 59.67 20.04 18.18
CA ARG A 6 58.82 19.47 19.25
C ARG A 6 57.91 20.46 20.02
N THR A 7 56.60 20.38 19.75
CA THR A 7 55.47 20.64 20.68
C THR A 7 54.21 19.89 20.16
N ARG A 8 53.80 18.79 20.83
CA ARG A 8 52.61 18.63 21.72
C ARG A 8 51.26 18.91 21.01
N SER A 9 50.44 17.91 20.67
CA SER A 9 49.58 17.04 21.51
C SER A 9 48.59 17.81 22.40
N ALA A 10 47.32 17.80 22.01
CA ALA A 10 46.18 17.95 22.92
C ALA A 10 45.06 17.02 22.45
N ALA A 11 44.88 15.92 23.19
CA ALA A 11 43.74 15.03 23.13
C ALA A 11 42.57 15.69 23.89
N ALA A 12 41.38 15.68 23.30
CA ALA A 12 40.14 15.98 24.01
C ALA A 12 39.45 14.65 24.35
N ALA A 13 39.42 14.35 25.65
CA ALA A 13 38.64 13.27 26.26
C ALA A 13 37.35 13.86 26.89
N PRO A 14 36.35 13.04 27.22
CA PRO A 14 34.93 13.37 27.06
C PRO A 14 34.19 13.74 28.36
N THR A 15 32.86 13.89 28.23
CA THR A 15 31.78 13.83 29.25
C THR A 15 31.18 15.16 29.73
N ALA A 16 29.87 15.31 29.49
CA ALA A 16 28.83 15.35 30.53
C ALA A 16 27.44 15.53 29.89
N SER A 17 26.60 14.50 30.01
CA SER A 17 25.16 14.57 29.75
C SER A 17 24.43 15.25 30.91
N PRO A 18 23.38 16.07 30.66
CA PRO A 18 22.53 16.56 31.74
C PRO A 18 21.44 15.53 32.13
N PRO A 19 20.91 15.61 33.37
CA PRO A 19 20.26 14.49 34.04
C PRO A 19 18.77 14.31 33.71
N VAL A 20 18.38 13.04 33.75
CA VAL A 20 17.00 12.53 33.83
C VAL A 20 16.36 13.00 35.14
N ARG A 21 15.24 13.73 35.07
CA ARG A 21 14.36 13.96 36.22
C ARG A 21 13.35 12.82 36.33
N LEU A 22 13.61 11.93 37.28
CA LEU A 22 12.61 11.09 37.93
C LEU A 22 11.81 11.96 38.92
N PHE A 23 10.48 11.96 38.81
CA PHE A 23 9.61 12.34 39.91
C PHE A 23 8.56 11.26 40.12
N GLY A 24 8.50 10.78 41.36
CA GLY A 24 7.71 9.65 41.79
C GLY A 24 6.27 9.99 42.18
N SER A 25 5.52 8.89 42.25
CA SER A 25 4.24 8.60 42.90
C SER A 25 3.80 9.46 44.09
N ARG A 26 2.49 9.77 44.18
CA ARG A 26 1.49 9.18 45.10
C ARG A 26 0.23 10.06 45.18
N GLY A 27 -0.95 9.42 45.18
CA GLY A 27 -2.23 10.06 45.55
C GLY A 27 -3.46 9.23 45.17
N ARG A 28 -3.99 8.47 46.13
CA ARG A 28 -5.19 7.61 46.06
C ARG A 28 -6.51 8.40 46.07
N ALA A 29 -7.56 7.82 45.47
CA ALA A 29 -8.97 7.70 45.91
C ALA A 29 -9.90 7.67 44.68
N ALA A 30 -11.06 7.03 44.59
CA ALA A 30 -11.77 5.98 45.33
C ALA A 30 -13.04 5.65 44.51
N VAL A 31 -13.38 4.36 44.40
CA VAL A 31 -14.73 3.76 44.51
C VAL A 31 -15.83 4.12 43.46
N ALA A 32 -16.01 3.20 42.49
CA ALA A 32 -17.17 2.31 42.24
C ALA A 32 -18.65 2.88 42.09
N PRO A 33 -19.67 2.06 41.75
CA PRO A 33 -20.31 2.08 40.43
C PRO A 33 -21.85 2.30 40.49
N HIS A 34 -22.49 2.52 39.35
CA HIS A 34 -23.94 2.27 39.21
C HIS A 34 -24.28 1.76 37.80
N ALA A 35 -24.61 0.47 37.73
CA ALA A 35 -25.62 -0.05 36.83
C ALA A 35 -26.99 0.08 37.50
N VAL A 36 -28.08 0.18 36.74
CA VAL A 36 -29.31 -0.63 36.80
C VAL A 36 -30.30 -0.10 35.75
N ASP A 37 -30.67 -1.02 34.84
CA ASP A 37 -31.96 -1.32 34.19
C ASP A 37 -33.02 -0.24 33.91
N GLY A 38 -33.62 -0.35 32.71
CA GLY A 38 -34.86 0.35 32.37
C GLY A 38 -35.43 0.02 30.99
N HIS A 39 -36.04 -1.16 30.88
CA HIS A 39 -37.24 -1.51 30.10
C HIS A 39 -37.49 -0.94 28.68
N ALA A 40 -37.63 -1.88 27.72
CA ALA A 40 -38.41 -1.72 26.49
C ALA A 40 -39.91 -1.46 26.78
N PRO A 41 -40.67 -0.95 25.80
CA PRO A 41 -41.45 -1.89 24.98
C PRO A 41 -41.57 -1.51 23.49
N ALA A 42 -41.61 -2.53 22.63
CA ALA A 42 -42.36 -2.52 21.37
C ALA A 42 -43.81 -2.96 21.69
N PRO A 43 -44.84 -2.55 20.93
CA PRO A 43 -45.12 -3.25 19.66
C PRO A 43 -45.83 -2.38 18.58
N SER A 44 -45.72 -2.78 17.31
CA SER A 44 -46.91 -3.11 16.49
C SER A 44 -46.52 -3.45 15.05
N LEU A 45 -47.08 -4.57 14.60
CA LEU A 45 -47.14 -5.03 13.21
C LEU A 45 -48.07 -4.13 12.40
N SER A 46 -47.66 -3.76 11.19
CA SER A 46 -48.58 -3.42 10.11
C SER A 46 -47.99 -3.86 8.77
N THR A 47 -48.47 -5.01 8.32
CA THR A 47 -48.55 -5.45 6.93
C THR A 47 -48.98 -4.33 5.98
N ARG A 48 -48.18 -4.01 4.97
CA ARG A 48 -48.67 -3.63 3.63
C ARG A 48 -47.75 -4.15 2.53
N GLN A 49 -48.28 -5.17 1.89
CA GLN A 49 -48.05 -5.62 0.53
C GLN A 49 -48.13 -4.43 -0.44
N GLY A 50 -47.17 -4.35 -1.36
CA GLY A 50 -47.05 -3.24 -2.31
C GLY A 50 -46.04 -3.57 -3.38
N ASP A 51 -46.41 -4.51 -4.24
CA ASP A 51 -45.80 -4.78 -5.53
C ASP A 51 -45.62 -3.47 -6.32
N ARG A 52 -44.37 -3.11 -6.62
CA ARG A 52 -44.07 -2.13 -7.67
C ARG A 52 -42.84 -2.60 -8.45
N LEU A 53 -43.15 -3.21 -9.58
CA LEU A 53 -42.35 -3.28 -10.80
C LEU A 53 -41.42 -2.05 -10.91
N ARG A 54 -40.13 -2.24 -10.60
CA ARG A 54 -39.10 -1.27 -11.00
C ARG A 54 -38.69 -1.59 -12.42
N THR A 55 -39.19 -0.76 -13.32
CA THR A 55 -38.70 -0.58 -14.68
C THR A 55 -37.18 -0.40 -14.67
N GLY A 56 -36.48 -1.38 -15.25
CA GLY A 56 -35.04 -1.34 -15.43
C GLY A 56 -34.66 -0.18 -16.36
N ARG A 57 -33.89 0.77 -15.83
CA ARG A 57 -33.32 1.88 -16.59
C ARG A 57 -32.03 1.36 -17.25
N VAL A 58 -32.00 1.39 -18.58
CA VAL A 58 -30.80 1.12 -19.38
C VAL A 58 -29.80 2.26 -19.14
N LEU A 59 -28.67 1.97 -18.50
CA LEU A 59 -27.52 2.87 -18.47
C LEU A 59 -26.48 2.34 -19.44
N LEU A 60 -26.17 3.17 -20.44
CA LEU A 60 -25.17 2.91 -21.48
C LEU A 60 -23.83 2.49 -20.88
N GLY A 61 -23.14 1.63 -21.61
CA GLY A 61 -21.85 1.06 -21.27
C GLY A 61 -20.78 2.08 -20.88
N TRP A 62 -19.76 1.55 -20.22
CA TRP A 62 -18.59 2.28 -19.77
C TRP A 62 -17.97 3.13 -20.88
N ALA A 63 -18.21 4.43 -20.81
CA ALA A 63 -17.53 5.42 -21.63
C ALA A 63 -16.79 6.40 -20.70
N PRO A 64 -15.48 6.62 -20.89
CA PRO A 64 -14.81 7.79 -20.33
C PRO A 64 -15.39 9.05 -21.00
N ASN A 65 -15.60 10.11 -20.20
CA ASN A 65 -16.22 11.37 -20.61
C ASN A 65 -15.67 11.92 -21.95
N SER A 66 -16.48 11.92 -23.02
CA SER A 66 -16.39 12.79 -24.21
C SER A 66 -17.69 12.68 -25.05
N PRO A 67 -18.14 13.75 -25.75
CA PRO A 67 -19.47 13.83 -26.37
C PRO A 67 -19.57 13.05 -27.70
N PRO A 68 -20.78 12.64 -28.15
CA PRO A 68 -20.94 11.79 -29.32
C PRO A 68 -20.82 12.58 -30.63
N SER A 69 -19.99 12.10 -31.55
CA SER A 69 -20.09 12.43 -32.98
C SER A 69 -21.04 11.44 -33.67
N SER A 70 -21.96 11.96 -34.47
CA SER A 70 -22.93 11.23 -35.28
C SER A 70 -22.27 10.40 -36.38
N GLY A 71 -22.64 9.12 -36.49
CA GLY A 71 -22.19 8.23 -37.57
C GLY A 71 -22.94 6.90 -37.57
N THR A 72 -23.60 6.62 -38.69
CA THR A 72 -24.61 5.60 -39.01
C THR A 72 -24.18 4.12 -38.93
N GLY A 73 -25.11 3.29 -38.45
CA GLY A 73 -25.48 2.00 -39.08
C GLY A 73 -24.62 0.76 -38.81
N GLY A 74 -24.95 0.02 -37.75
CA GLY A 74 -24.52 -1.38 -37.57
C GLY A 74 -25.42 -2.08 -36.55
N VAL A 75 -26.00 -3.21 -36.94
CA VAL A 75 -26.80 -4.06 -36.04
C VAL A 75 -25.84 -4.75 -35.06
N PHE A 76 -25.54 -4.09 -33.95
CA PHE A 76 -24.82 -4.71 -32.84
C PHE A 76 -25.83 -5.53 -32.02
N SER A 77 -25.61 -6.83 -31.93
CA SER A 77 -26.25 -7.65 -30.90
C SER A 77 -25.88 -7.07 -29.55
N VAL A 78 -26.83 -6.35 -28.94
CA VAL A 78 -26.65 -5.76 -27.61
C VAL A 78 -26.68 -6.92 -26.62
N ARG A 79 -25.52 -7.51 -26.35
CA ARG A 79 -25.32 -8.29 -25.13
C ARG A 79 -25.67 -7.32 -24.00
N ARG A 80 -26.78 -7.58 -23.31
CA ARG A 80 -27.10 -6.93 -22.03
C ARG A 80 -25.93 -7.27 -21.10
N LEU A 81 -24.95 -6.38 -21.03
CA LEU A 81 -23.91 -6.42 -20.01
C LEU A 81 -24.63 -6.09 -18.71
N GLU A 82 -25.13 -7.13 -18.03
CA GLU A 82 -25.50 -7.01 -16.64
C GLU A 82 -24.27 -6.43 -15.93
N VAL A 83 -24.42 -5.23 -15.38
CA VAL A 83 -23.37 -4.65 -14.55
C VAL A 83 -23.29 -5.59 -13.35
N PRO A 84 -22.15 -6.28 -13.14
CA PRO A 84 -22.07 -7.22 -12.04
C PRO A 84 -22.33 -6.46 -10.74
N ASP A 85 -23.13 -7.05 -9.84
CA ASP A 85 -23.48 -6.43 -8.55
C ASP A 85 -22.22 -6.00 -7.78
N HIS A 86 -21.11 -6.70 -8.02
CA HIS A 86 -19.80 -6.46 -7.45
C HIS A 86 -18.68 -6.59 -8.48
N LEU A 87 -17.59 -5.84 -8.28
CA LEU A 87 -16.35 -5.94 -9.06
C LEU A 87 -15.35 -6.81 -8.31
N ARG A 88 -14.99 -7.98 -8.86
CA ARG A 88 -13.89 -8.80 -8.33
C ARG A 88 -12.59 -8.04 -8.48
N THR A 89 -12.02 -7.65 -7.35
CA THR A 89 -10.96 -6.66 -7.29
C THR A 89 -9.63 -7.30 -6.95
N THR A 90 -8.64 -7.04 -7.79
CA THR A 90 -7.24 -7.36 -7.53
C THR A 90 -6.47 -6.10 -7.16
N VAL A 91 -5.85 -6.08 -5.99
CA VAL A 91 -4.97 -4.99 -5.55
C VAL A 91 -3.52 -5.41 -5.78
N VAL A 92 -2.80 -4.66 -6.61
CA VAL A 92 -1.37 -4.85 -6.87
C VAL A 92 -0.59 -3.85 -6.04
N ILE A 93 0.30 -4.33 -5.17
CA ILE A 93 0.99 -3.54 -4.16
C ILE A 93 2.49 -3.55 -4.44
N ASP A 94 3.02 -2.37 -4.75
CA ASP A 94 4.44 -2.05 -4.62
C ASP A 94 4.72 -1.78 -3.14
N TYR A 95 5.12 -2.82 -2.40
CA TYR A 95 5.09 -2.77 -0.94
C TYR A 95 6.05 -1.73 -0.39
N GLN A 96 7.29 -1.69 -0.89
CA GLN A 96 8.29 -0.76 -0.36
C GLN A 96 7.87 0.69 -0.65
N ASN A 97 7.33 0.98 -1.83
CA ASN A 97 6.82 2.30 -2.15
C ASN A 97 5.66 2.70 -1.23
N VAL A 98 4.62 1.86 -1.09
CA VAL A 98 3.47 2.12 -0.22
C VAL A 98 3.90 2.36 1.22
N HIS A 99 4.79 1.51 1.76
CA HIS A 99 5.31 1.64 3.12
C HIS A 99 6.08 2.95 3.30
N LEU A 100 7.10 3.21 2.47
CA LEU A 100 7.99 4.35 2.66
C LEU A 100 7.29 5.69 2.41
N VAL A 101 6.34 5.74 1.48
CA VAL A 101 5.52 6.94 1.25
C VAL A 101 4.61 7.18 2.46
N GLY A 102 3.92 6.16 2.97
CA GLY A 102 3.04 6.29 4.14
C GLY A 102 3.82 6.75 5.38
N HIS A 103 4.96 6.12 5.64
CA HIS A 103 5.91 6.52 6.67
C HIS A 103 6.31 7.99 6.53
N SER A 104 6.74 8.41 5.34
CA SER A 104 7.16 9.80 5.12
C SER A 104 6.03 10.81 5.28
N VAL A 105 4.80 10.45 4.95
CA VAL A 105 3.65 11.37 5.03
C VAL A 105 3.14 11.48 6.46
N PHE A 106 3.03 10.38 7.21
CA PHE A 106 2.31 10.38 8.49
C PHE A 106 3.18 10.30 9.73
N ASP A 107 4.34 9.64 9.67
CA ASP A 107 5.16 9.29 10.85
C ASP A 107 6.67 9.30 10.56
N ARG A 108 7.15 10.30 9.80
CA ARG A 108 8.55 10.42 9.34
C ARG A 108 9.62 10.43 10.45
N HIS A 109 9.20 10.58 11.70
CA HIS A 109 10.07 10.64 12.87
C HIS A 109 10.25 9.28 13.56
N LEU A 110 9.42 8.29 13.23
CA LEU A 110 9.54 6.95 13.78
C LEU A 110 10.57 6.11 12.99
N PRO A 111 11.12 5.05 13.57
CA PRO A 111 11.84 4.05 12.81
C PRO A 111 10.94 3.42 11.73
N LYS A 112 11.49 3.20 10.52
CA LYS A 112 10.73 2.63 9.39
C LYS A 112 10.08 1.28 9.71
N HIS A 113 10.73 0.45 10.52
CA HIS A 113 10.20 -0.86 10.90
C HIS A 113 8.99 -0.80 11.83
N GLU A 114 8.71 0.34 12.49
CA GLU A 114 7.53 0.53 13.35
C GLU A 114 6.28 0.99 12.57
N THR A 115 6.44 1.29 11.28
CA THR A 115 5.40 1.87 10.41
C THR A 115 5.04 0.94 9.25
N LEU A 116 5.32 -0.35 9.42
CA LEU A 116 4.96 -1.39 8.45
C LEU A 116 3.44 -1.45 8.26
N VAL A 117 3.03 -1.90 7.08
CA VAL A 117 1.63 -1.95 6.66
C VAL A 117 1.28 -3.39 6.33
N ASP A 118 0.23 -3.92 6.94
CA ASP A 118 -0.27 -5.25 6.61
C ASP A 118 -1.01 -5.18 5.26
N PRO A 119 -0.63 -5.99 4.25
CA PRO A 119 -1.22 -5.90 2.91
C PRO A 119 -2.74 -6.16 2.87
N ALA A 120 -3.25 -7.05 3.73
CA ALA A 120 -4.67 -7.39 3.76
C ALA A 120 -5.48 -6.29 4.45
N LEU A 121 -4.99 -5.77 5.58
CA LEU A 121 -5.62 -4.62 6.25
C LEU A 121 -5.61 -3.40 5.32
N TYR A 122 -4.48 -3.12 4.67
CA TYR A 122 -4.35 -2.04 3.70
C TYR A 122 -5.34 -2.16 2.55
N ALA A 123 -5.36 -3.31 1.85
CA ALA A 123 -6.27 -3.53 0.74
C ALA A 123 -7.74 -3.45 1.18
N GLY A 124 -8.05 -3.89 2.40
CA GLY A 124 -9.36 -3.70 3.03
C GLY A 124 -9.74 -2.23 3.19
N GLN A 125 -8.81 -1.39 3.68
CA GLN A 125 -9.02 0.06 3.78
C GLN A 125 -9.22 0.71 2.40
N VAL A 126 -8.44 0.31 1.39
CA VAL A 126 -8.59 0.78 0.00
C VAL A 126 -10.01 0.50 -0.51
N VAL A 127 -10.46 -0.76 -0.44
CA VAL A 127 -11.77 -1.17 -0.96
C VAL A 127 -12.91 -0.52 -0.19
N SER A 128 -12.81 -0.45 1.15
CA SER A 128 -13.81 0.19 2.01
C SER A 128 -13.98 1.67 1.66
N GLU A 129 -12.88 2.41 1.60
CA GLU A 129 -12.92 3.86 1.31
C GLU A 129 -13.36 4.14 -0.12
N ARG A 130 -12.93 3.31 -1.08
CA ARG A 130 -13.40 3.37 -2.47
C ARG A 130 -14.91 3.20 -2.55
N ASN A 131 -15.46 2.18 -1.89
CA ASN A 131 -16.90 1.90 -1.92
C ASN A 131 -17.70 2.97 -1.19
N ARG A 132 -17.19 3.51 -0.08
CA ARG A 132 -17.85 4.61 0.64
C ARG A 132 -17.98 5.88 -0.22
N ARG A 133 -17.02 6.12 -1.12
CA ARG A 133 -17.03 7.26 -2.06
C ARG A 133 -17.73 6.95 -3.38
N GLN A 134 -18.17 5.71 -3.59
CA GLN A 134 -18.85 5.31 -4.80
C GLN A 134 -20.26 5.90 -4.84
N ARG A 135 -20.70 6.33 -6.02
CA ARG A 135 -22.06 6.86 -6.21
C ARG A 135 -23.08 5.73 -6.22
N GLU A 136 -24.30 6.02 -5.78
CA GLU A 136 -25.42 5.09 -5.85
C GLU A 136 -25.63 4.59 -7.29
N GLY A 137 -25.92 3.30 -7.44
CA GLY A 137 -26.13 2.63 -8.73
C GLY A 137 -24.86 2.15 -9.44
N TYR A 138 -23.66 2.38 -8.87
CA TYR A 138 -22.42 1.81 -9.38
C TYR A 138 -21.96 0.62 -8.53
N ALA A 139 -21.39 -0.40 -9.20
CA ALA A 139 -20.92 -1.62 -8.54
C ALA A 139 -19.85 -1.36 -7.46
N HIS A 140 -20.00 -2.09 -6.35
CA HIS A 140 -19.05 -2.10 -5.24
C HIS A 140 -17.87 -3.03 -5.55
N ALA A 141 -16.68 -2.66 -5.12
CA ALA A 141 -15.50 -3.50 -5.20
C ALA A 141 -15.53 -4.57 -4.09
N VAL A 142 -15.19 -5.81 -4.43
CA VAL A 142 -14.98 -6.92 -3.48
C VAL A 142 -13.57 -7.46 -3.66
N LEU A 143 -12.81 -7.53 -2.57
CA LEU A 143 -11.41 -7.92 -2.61
C LEU A 143 -11.26 -9.42 -2.90
N ALA A 144 -10.80 -9.74 -4.10
CA ALA A 144 -10.59 -11.11 -4.58
C ALA A 144 -9.13 -11.55 -4.46
N LYS A 145 -8.18 -10.66 -4.78
CA LYS A 145 -6.74 -10.97 -4.78
C LYS A 145 -5.90 -9.78 -4.33
N ILE A 146 -4.83 -10.04 -3.60
CA ILE A 146 -3.85 -9.06 -3.15
C ILE A 146 -2.48 -9.57 -3.58
N LEU A 147 -1.87 -8.88 -4.54
CA LEU A 147 -0.57 -9.22 -5.09
C LEU A 147 0.47 -8.27 -4.52
N VAL A 148 1.36 -8.78 -3.67
CA VAL A 148 2.40 -8.00 -3.00
C VAL A 148 3.75 -8.27 -3.65
N TYR A 149 4.43 -7.21 -4.08
CA TYR A 149 5.77 -7.29 -4.64
C TYR A 149 6.75 -6.54 -3.75
N ARG A 150 7.88 -7.19 -3.42
CA ARG A 150 8.89 -6.63 -2.51
C ARG A 150 10.26 -7.22 -2.75
N GLY A 151 11.29 -6.45 -2.43
CA GLY A 151 12.67 -6.88 -2.33
C GLY A 151 12.92 -7.93 -1.24
N GLU A 152 13.73 -8.93 -1.56
CA GLU A 152 14.18 -9.98 -0.65
C GLU A 152 15.62 -9.70 -0.20
N PRO A 153 15.85 -9.47 1.11
CA PRO A 153 17.21 -9.38 1.63
C PRO A 153 18.00 -10.67 1.38
N SER A 154 19.32 -10.58 1.33
CA SER A 154 20.17 -11.76 1.18
C SER A 154 20.33 -12.48 2.53
N ALA A 155 20.18 -13.80 2.55
CA ALA A 155 20.50 -14.60 3.73
C ALA A 155 21.99 -14.52 4.12
N GLU A 156 22.88 -14.26 3.15
CA GLU A 156 24.32 -14.12 3.38
C GLU A 156 24.67 -12.73 3.94
N HIS A 157 24.09 -11.66 3.38
CA HIS A 157 24.47 -10.29 3.71
C HIS A 157 23.61 -9.66 4.80
N ASP A 158 22.33 -10.04 4.90
CA ASP A 158 21.35 -9.48 5.83
C ASP A 158 20.48 -10.61 6.44
N PRO A 159 21.05 -11.61 7.14
CA PRO A 159 20.33 -12.80 7.60
C PRO A 159 19.10 -12.48 8.48
N MET A 160 19.20 -11.44 9.32
CA MET A 160 18.11 -10.99 10.19
C MET A 160 16.94 -10.39 9.40
N ASP A 161 17.22 -9.51 8.43
CA ASP A 161 16.18 -8.92 7.59
C ASP A 161 15.59 -9.98 6.64
N TYR A 162 16.40 -10.94 6.17
CA TYR A 162 15.93 -12.08 5.39
C TYR A 162 14.94 -12.92 6.20
N ALA A 163 15.32 -13.34 7.41
CA ALA A 163 14.45 -14.12 8.30
C ALA A 163 13.13 -13.38 8.57
N ARG A 164 13.19 -12.08 8.90
CA ARG A 164 12.01 -11.24 9.09
C ARG A 164 11.12 -11.19 7.85
N SER A 165 11.72 -11.04 6.66
CA SER A 165 10.97 -11.02 5.39
C SER A 165 10.26 -12.35 5.12
N GLN A 166 10.88 -13.48 5.44
CA GLN A 166 10.24 -14.80 5.31
C GLN A 166 9.11 -14.99 6.33
N SER A 167 9.30 -14.55 7.57
CA SER A 167 8.26 -14.57 8.61
C SER A 167 7.06 -13.70 8.21
N GLN A 168 7.30 -12.51 7.67
CA GLN A 168 6.27 -11.60 7.14
C GLN A 168 5.48 -12.24 6.01
N LYS A 169 6.17 -12.77 4.99
CA LYS A 169 5.53 -13.50 3.90
C LYS A 169 4.65 -14.63 4.43
N SER A 170 5.20 -15.47 5.29
CA SER A 170 4.49 -16.62 5.86
C SER A 170 3.28 -16.22 6.71
N HIS A 171 3.35 -15.08 7.38
CA HIS A 171 2.23 -14.55 8.16
C HIS A 171 1.13 -13.98 7.25
N TRP A 172 1.48 -13.12 6.29
CA TRP A 172 0.52 -12.46 5.42
C TRP A 172 -0.19 -13.46 4.48
N GLU A 173 0.52 -14.46 3.97
CA GLU A 173 -0.07 -15.49 3.09
C GLU A 173 -0.98 -16.50 3.82
N ARG A 174 -1.17 -16.36 5.14
CA ARG A 174 -2.25 -17.07 5.84
C ARG A 174 -3.64 -16.62 5.37
N ASP A 175 -3.76 -15.36 4.92
CA ASP A 175 -4.93 -14.93 4.16
C ASP A 175 -4.78 -15.44 2.72
N ALA A 176 -5.68 -16.35 2.31
CA ALA A 176 -5.62 -17.01 1.00
C ALA A 176 -5.72 -16.04 -0.20
N ARG A 177 -6.13 -14.78 0.02
CA ARG A 177 -6.17 -13.75 -1.01
C ARG A 177 -4.81 -13.08 -1.22
N VAL A 178 -3.89 -13.20 -0.27
CA VAL A 178 -2.58 -12.56 -0.31
C VAL A 178 -1.56 -13.47 -0.96
N HIS A 179 -0.86 -12.95 -1.96
CA HIS A 179 0.27 -13.61 -2.61
C HIS A 179 1.48 -12.69 -2.64
N VAL A 180 2.57 -13.11 -2.02
CA VAL A 180 3.80 -12.33 -1.86
C VAL A 180 4.87 -12.85 -2.80
N THR A 181 5.25 -12.02 -3.77
CA THR A 181 6.39 -12.25 -4.64
C THR A 181 7.59 -11.45 -4.13
N LEU A 182 8.60 -12.20 -3.67
CA LEU A 182 9.87 -11.64 -3.21
C LEU A 182 10.88 -11.67 -4.35
N ARG A 183 11.63 -10.57 -4.53
CA ARG A 183 12.69 -10.46 -5.54
C ARG A 183 14.02 -10.11 -4.88
N PRO A 184 15.10 -10.89 -5.08
CA PRO A 184 16.40 -10.60 -4.48
C PRO A 184 16.86 -9.16 -4.67
N LEU A 185 17.25 -8.54 -3.55
CA LEU A 185 17.86 -7.20 -3.55
C LEU A 185 19.19 -7.22 -4.30
N LYS A 186 19.49 -6.11 -4.98
CA LYS A 186 20.82 -5.89 -5.55
C LYS A 186 21.72 -5.31 -4.47
N TYR A 187 22.81 -6.01 -4.19
CA TYR A 187 23.86 -5.56 -3.30
C TYR A 187 24.99 -4.89 -4.09
N GLU A 188 25.49 -3.78 -3.56
CA GLU A 188 26.64 -3.05 -4.07
C GLU A 188 27.81 -3.27 -3.12
N TYR A 189 29.00 -3.46 -3.68
CA TYR A 189 30.19 -3.83 -2.92
C TYR A 189 31.28 -2.78 -3.06
N GLN A 190 32.03 -2.57 -1.99
CA GLN A 190 33.26 -1.80 -2.04
C GLN A 190 34.25 -2.47 -3.00
N ARG A 191 35.03 -1.66 -3.73
CA ARG A 191 36.09 -2.16 -4.61
C ARG A 191 37.47 -1.85 -4.03
N ASP A 192 38.40 -2.79 -4.15
CA ASP A 192 39.81 -2.61 -3.84
C ASP A 192 40.50 -1.71 -4.90
N ALA A 193 41.78 -1.40 -4.70
CA ALA A 193 42.56 -0.57 -5.63
C ALA A 193 42.70 -1.19 -7.04
N GLN A 194 42.39 -2.49 -7.17
CA GLN A 194 42.44 -3.28 -8.39
C GLN A 194 41.03 -3.47 -9.00
N GLY A 195 40.00 -2.83 -8.44
CA GLY A 195 38.62 -2.88 -8.93
C GLY A 195 37.85 -4.15 -8.57
N ARG A 196 38.41 -5.07 -7.78
CA ARG A 196 37.74 -6.30 -7.33
C ARG A 196 36.92 -6.02 -6.05
N PRO A 197 35.87 -6.81 -5.75
CA PRO A 197 35.15 -6.66 -4.49
C PRO A 197 36.10 -6.80 -3.30
N ALA A 198 36.16 -5.77 -2.46
CA ALA A 198 36.90 -5.81 -1.21
C ALA A 198 36.22 -6.79 -0.24
N THR A 199 37.03 -7.51 0.52
CA THR A 199 36.56 -8.53 1.47
C THR A 199 37.06 -8.23 2.88
N LEU A 200 36.27 -8.63 3.87
CA LEU A 200 36.67 -8.65 5.28
C LEU A 200 37.62 -9.83 5.54
N HIS A 201 38.18 -9.90 6.75
CA HIS A 201 39.13 -10.95 7.14
C HIS A 201 38.54 -12.37 7.04
N ASP A 202 37.22 -12.50 7.19
CA ASP A 202 36.47 -13.76 7.06
C ASP A 202 36.12 -14.12 5.60
N GLY A 203 36.56 -13.32 4.62
CA GLY A 203 36.29 -13.52 3.20
C GLY A 203 34.95 -12.96 2.71
N SER A 204 34.10 -12.43 3.60
CA SER A 204 32.82 -11.81 3.21
C SER A 204 33.03 -10.49 2.48
N ARG A 205 32.17 -10.20 1.49
CA ARG A 205 32.28 -8.95 0.71
C ARG A 205 31.77 -7.76 1.51
N ILE A 206 32.49 -6.62 1.41
CA ILE A 206 32.07 -5.39 2.07
C ILE A 206 30.92 -4.76 1.28
N VAL A 207 29.71 -4.80 1.85
CA VAL A 207 28.50 -4.20 1.26
C VAL A 207 28.49 -2.70 1.52
N THR A 208 28.32 -1.90 0.46
CA THR A 208 28.23 -0.43 0.53
C THR A 208 26.82 0.09 0.23
N GLY A 209 25.95 -0.75 -0.32
CA GLY A 209 24.59 -0.36 -0.66
C GLY A 209 23.68 -1.55 -0.90
N LYS A 210 22.38 -1.34 -0.68
CA LYS A 210 21.32 -2.29 -1.02
C LYS A 210 20.21 -1.57 -1.75
N ARG A 211 19.73 -2.14 -2.86
CA ARG A 211 18.70 -1.53 -3.70
C ARG A 211 17.69 -2.57 -4.17
N GLU A 212 16.42 -2.22 -4.02
CA GLU A 212 15.34 -2.93 -4.70
C GLU A 212 15.39 -2.59 -6.20
N LYS A 213 15.37 -3.63 -7.02
CA LYS A 213 15.39 -3.49 -8.48
C LYS A 213 14.15 -4.18 -9.01
N GLY A 214 13.53 -3.65 -10.05
CA GLY A 214 12.54 -4.35 -10.89
C GLY A 214 11.25 -4.81 -10.20
N VAL A 215 10.94 -4.33 -8.99
CA VAL A 215 9.66 -4.57 -8.33
C VAL A 215 8.55 -3.77 -9.01
N ASP A 216 8.84 -2.51 -9.37
CA ASP A 216 8.09 -1.69 -10.32
C ASP A 216 7.69 -2.47 -11.59
N VAL A 217 8.65 -3.12 -12.25
CA VAL A 217 8.39 -3.92 -13.46
C VAL A 217 7.45 -5.09 -13.17
N LEU A 218 7.62 -5.77 -12.03
CA LEU A 218 6.73 -6.87 -11.63
C LEU A 218 5.30 -6.37 -11.36
N CYS A 219 5.15 -5.22 -10.69
CA CYS A 219 3.86 -4.58 -10.47
C CYS A 219 3.17 -4.20 -11.80
N ALA A 220 3.92 -3.63 -12.75
CA ALA A 220 3.41 -3.28 -14.07
C ALA A 220 2.90 -4.53 -14.82
N LEU A 221 3.69 -5.60 -14.87
CA LEU A 221 3.31 -6.86 -15.50
C LEU A 221 2.10 -7.51 -14.81
N ALA A 222 2.05 -7.45 -13.48
CA ALA A 222 0.92 -7.96 -12.71
C ALA A 222 -0.37 -7.20 -13.02
N ALA A 223 -0.33 -5.87 -13.07
CA ALA A 223 -1.49 -5.05 -13.39
C ALA A 223 -2.06 -5.40 -14.78
N VAL A 224 -1.19 -5.52 -15.79
CA VAL A 224 -1.61 -5.91 -17.16
C VAL A 224 -2.12 -7.35 -17.21
N ARG A 225 -1.45 -8.29 -16.52
CA ARG A 225 -1.89 -9.70 -16.47
C ARG A 225 -3.27 -9.82 -15.82
N GLU A 226 -3.47 -9.17 -14.68
CA GLU A 226 -4.74 -9.22 -13.95
C GLU A 226 -5.85 -8.50 -14.71
N ALA A 227 -5.56 -7.42 -15.41
CA ALA A 227 -6.56 -6.77 -16.26
C ALA A 227 -7.07 -7.64 -17.40
N ARG A 228 -6.26 -8.59 -17.89
CA ARG A 228 -6.65 -9.58 -18.91
C ARG A 228 -7.32 -10.81 -18.32
N SER A 229 -7.27 -10.98 -17.00
CA SER A 229 -7.85 -12.14 -16.33
C SER A 229 -9.38 -12.04 -16.33
N PRO A 230 -10.11 -13.09 -16.74
CA PRO A 230 -11.57 -13.12 -16.62
C PRO A 230 -12.05 -13.15 -15.16
N GLU A 231 -11.13 -13.35 -14.19
CA GLU A 231 -11.42 -13.36 -12.75
C GLU A 231 -11.30 -11.99 -12.08
N THR A 232 -10.87 -10.96 -12.81
CA THR A 232 -10.63 -9.62 -12.28
C THR A 232 -11.43 -8.59 -13.07
N ASP A 233 -12.39 -7.95 -12.41
CA ASP A 233 -13.19 -6.89 -13.01
C ASP A 233 -12.58 -5.50 -12.73
N LEU A 234 -11.76 -5.39 -11.68
CA LEU A 234 -11.09 -4.16 -11.25
C LEU A 234 -9.66 -4.45 -10.78
N VAL A 235 -8.68 -3.78 -11.39
CA VAL A 235 -7.31 -3.69 -10.91
C VAL A 235 -7.11 -2.36 -10.18
N ILE A 236 -6.64 -2.43 -8.93
CA ILE A 236 -6.17 -1.26 -8.19
C ILE A 236 -4.66 -1.36 -8.05
N LEU A 237 -3.94 -0.38 -8.61
CA LEU A 237 -2.49 -0.27 -8.44
C LEU A 237 -2.14 0.65 -7.27
N ALA A 238 -1.48 0.08 -6.27
CA ALA A 238 -0.99 0.77 -5.10
C ALA A 238 0.52 1.04 -5.24
N SER A 239 0.83 2.20 -5.80
CA SER A 239 2.17 2.78 -5.85
C SER A 239 2.05 4.28 -6.16
N SER A 240 3.04 5.05 -5.72
CA SER A 240 3.27 6.45 -6.08
C SER A 240 4.42 6.61 -7.08
N ASP A 241 4.97 5.51 -7.60
CA ASP A 241 6.06 5.54 -8.59
C ASP A 241 5.54 5.95 -9.98
N SER A 242 6.07 7.06 -10.52
CA SER A 242 5.70 7.57 -11.84
C SER A 242 6.11 6.65 -12.98
N ASP A 243 7.09 5.77 -12.77
CA ASP A 243 7.56 4.84 -13.79
C ASP A 243 6.52 3.77 -14.13
N LEU A 244 5.46 3.64 -13.32
CA LEU A 244 4.32 2.76 -13.55
C LEU A 244 3.22 3.37 -14.43
N ALA A 245 3.30 4.65 -14.79
CA ALA A 245 2.30 5.31 -15.64
C ALA A 245 2.05 4.58 -16.99
N PRO A 246 3.07 4.05 -17.70
CA PRO A 246 2.84 3.27 -18.92
C PRO A 246 1.99 2.01 -18.71
N ALA A 247 2.11 1.36 -17.54
CA ALA A 247 1.31 0.19 -17.22
C ALA A 247 -0.17 0.55 -17.02
N ILE A 248 -0.44 1.70 -16.39
CA ILE A 248 -1.79 2.25 -16.27
C ILE A 248 -2.39 2.49 -17.67
N ASP A 249 -1.64 3.16 -18.54
CA ASP A 249 -2.11 3.49 -19.88
C ASP A 249 -2.39 2.21 -20.71
N GLU A 250 -1.57 1.18 -20.58
CA GLU A 250 -1.81 -0.12 -21.24
C GLU A 250 -3.07 -0.81 -20.71
N VAL A 251 -3.29 -0.85 -19.39
CA VAL A 251 -4.52 -1.45 -18.82
C VAL A 251 -5.77 -0.71 -19.31
N LEU A 252 -5.75 0.63 -19.31
CA LEU A 252 -6.86 1.44 -19.81
C LEU A 252 -7.13 1.19 -21.30
N LYS A 253 -6.08 0.98 -22.10
CA LYS A 253 -6.17 0.69 -23.53
C LYS A 253 -6.82 -0.66 -23.80
N LEU A 254 -6.54 -1.68 -22.97
CA LEU A 254 -7.10 -3.02 -23.12
C LEU A 254 -8.63 -3.04 -22.92
N ARG A 255 -9.16 -2.18 -22.03
CA ARG A 255 -10.60 -2.11 -21.68
C ARG A 255 -11.20 -3.45 -21.23
N MET A 256 -10.38 -4.35 -20.68
CA MET A 256 -10.81 -5.67 -20.21
C MET A 256 -11.19 -5.69 -18.72
N ALA A 257 -10.57 -4.82 -17.91
CA ALA A 257 -10.91 -4.58 -16.52
C ALA A 257 -10.88 -3.07 -16.22
N LYS A 258 -11.50 -2.66 -15.11
CA LYS A 258 -11.31 -1.31 -14.57
C LYS A 258 -9.87 -1.13 -14.12
N MET A 259 -9.36 0.10 -14.28
CA MET A 259 -8.14 0.54 -13.63
C MET A 259 -8.43 1.65 -12.65
N GLU A 260 -7.94 1.51 -11.42
CA GLU A 260 -7.92 2.55 -10.40
C GLU A 260 -6.53 2.58 -9.72
N THR A 261 -6.22 3.67 -9.02
CA THR A 261 -5.03 3.78 -8.18
C THR A 261 -5.40 4.13 -6.74
N THR A 262 -4.44 4.05 -5.84
CA THR A 262 -4.60 4.55 -4.46
C THR A 262 -3.35 5.29 -4.03
N SER A 263 -3.50 6.24 -3.10
CA SER A 263 -2.38 6.98 -2.52
C SER A 263 -2.64 7.35 -1.08
N TRP A 264 -1.56 7.54 -0.34
CA TRP A 264 -1.60 8.26 0.93
C TRP A 264 -1.83 9.75 0.67
N TYR A 265 -2.72 10.34 1.46
CA TYR A 265 -3.14 11.74 1.37
C TYR A 265 -3.28 12.34 2.75
N ASP A 266 -2.56 13.42 2.99
CA ASP A 266 -2.74 14.24 4.19
C ASP A 266 -3.57 15.48 3.85
N PRO A 267 -4.80 15.61 4.39
CA PRO A 267 -5.64 16.79 4.14
C PRO A 267 -5.06 18.09 4.73
N VAL A 268 -4.19 18.02 5.75
CA VAL A 268 -3.61 19.19 6.40
C VAL A 268 -2.51 19.79 5.54
N THR A 269 -1.51 18.98 5.18
CA THR A 269 -0.40 19.43 4.33
C THR A 269 -0.73 19.42 2.84
N ARG A 270 -1.89 18.87 2.45
CA ARG A 270 -2.34 18.65 1.07
C ARG A 270 -1.35 17.86 0.20
N VAL A 271 -0.46 17.08 0.84
CA VAL A 271 0.44 16.18 0.12
C VAL A 271 -0.38 15.07 -0.50
N ASP A 272 -0.44 15.06 -1.83
CA ASP A 272 -1.08 14.03 -2.64
C ASP A 272 -0.02 13.31 -3.48
N ARG A 273 0.19 12.03 -3.19
CA ARG A 273 1.12 11.16 -3.93
C ARG A 273 0.37 10.27 -4.92
N ALA A 274 -0.78 10.72 -5.42
CA ALA A 274 -1.55 10.00 -6.43
C ALA A 274 -0.77 9.82 -7.72
N LEU A 275 -0.61 8.57 -8.12
CA LEU A 275 -0.17 8.19 -9.46
C LEU A 275 -1.28 8.48 -10.48
N ARG A 276 -0.89 9.07 -11.61
CA ARG A 276 -1.76 9.41 -12.73
C ARG A 276 -1.27 8.68 -13.97
N GLY A 277 -2.18 8.27 -14.84
CA GLY A 277 -1.81 7.85 -16.21
C GLY A 277 -1.25 9.04 -16.99
N GLY A 278 -0.44 8.79 -18.01
CA GLY A 278 0.20 9.84 -18.80
C GLY A 278 -0.81 10.64 -19.62
N ALA A 279 -1.85 9.97 -20.14
CA ALA A 279 -2.85 10.58 -21.01
C ALA A 279 -4.28 10.63 -20.43
N THR A 280 -4.62 9.74 -19.49
CA THR A 280 -5.99 9.59 -18.99
C THR A 280 -6.07 9.70 -17.48
N ARG A 281 -7.07 10.46 -17.00
CA ARG A 281 -7.35 10.58 -15.57
C ARG A 281 -7.93 9.26 -15.05
N VAL A 282 -7.22 8.64 -14.11
CA VAL A 282 -7.65 7.44 -13.40
C VAL A 282 -8.26 7.82 -12.05
N TRP A 283 -9.26 7.07 -11.62
CA TRP A 283 -9.81 7.23 -10.27
C TRP A 283 -8.73 6.88 -9.25
N ASN A 284 -8.59 7.72 -8.23
CA ASN A 284 -7.62 7.51 -7.17
C ASN A 284 -8.34 7.51 -5.80
N THR A 285 -8.18 6.42 -5.06
CA THR A 285 -8.67 6.30 -3.69
C THR A 285 -7.62 6.84 -2.72
N ARG A 286 -7.90 8.03 -2.17
CA ARG A 286 -7.05 8.74 -1.21
C ARG A 286 -7.27 8.25 0.21
N LEU A 287 -6.22 7.70 0.81
CA LEU A 287 -6.19 7.17 2.17
C LEU A 287 -5.49 8.14 3.13
N THR A 288 -6.13 8.44 4.26
CA THR A 288 -5.62 9.37 5.29
C THR A 288 -4.89 8.66 6.41
N LYS A 289 -4.37 9.43 7.39
CA LYS A 289 -3.72 8.90 8.60
C LYS A 289 -4.57 7.86 9.33
N VAL A 290 -5.89 8.02 9.38
CA VAL A 290 -6.81 7.04 10.00
C VAL A 290 -6.70 5.67 9.32
N HIS A 291 -6.64 5.65 7.99
CA HIS A 291 -6.50 4.42 7.21
C HIS A 291 -5.10 3.82 7.37
N PHE A 292 -4.06 4.67 7.43
CA PHE A 292 -2.69 4.25 7.69
C PHE A 292 -2.56 3.53 9.04
N GLU A 293 -3.16 4.09 10.09
CA GLU A 293 -3.16 3.48 11.42
C GLU A 293 -3.96 2.17 11.49
N ALA A 294 -5.10 2.11 10.78
CA ALA A 294 -5.90 0.91 10.66
C ALA A 294 -5.21 -0.20 9.86
N ALA A 295 -4.30 0.16 8.94
CA ALA A 295 -3.54 -0.76 8.12
C ALA A 295 -2.18 -1.14 8.72
N ARG A 296 -1.76 -0.59 9.86
CA ARG A 296 -0.45 -0.91 10.45
C ARG A 296 -0.32 -2.38 10.77
N ASP A 297 0.79 -2.95 10.32
CA ASP A 297 1.26 -4.24 10.78
C ASP A 297 1.89 -4.07 12.16
N ARG A 298 1.31 -4.74 13.16
CA ARG A 298 1.76 -4.72 14.56
C ARG A 298 2.32 -6.08 15.00
N THR A 299 2.44 -7.03 14.08
CA THR A 299 2.97 -8.36 14.37
C THR A 299 4.47 -8.27 14.65
N ALA A 300 4.91 -8.94 15.71
CA ALA A 300 6.33 -9.16 15.99
C ALA A 300 6.81 -10.38 15.18
N TYR A 301 7.89 -10.20 14.42
CA TYR A 301 8.46 -11.17 13.49
C TYR A 301 9.88 -11.58 13.86
#